data_AF-A0A6A4GFJ9-F1
#
_entry.id   AF-A0A6A4GFJ9-F1
#
_cell.length_a   1.000
_cell.length_b   1.000
_cell.length_c   1.000
_cell.angle_alpha   90.00
_cell.angle_beta   90.00
_cell.angle_gamma   90.00
#
_symmetry.space_group_name_H-M   'P 1'
#
loop_
_entity.id
_entity.type
_entity.pdbx_description
1 polymer ?
#
loop_
_entity_poly.entity_id
_entity_poly.type
_entity_poly.pdbx_seq_one_letter_code
_entity_poly.pdbx_strand_id
1 'polypeptide(L)'
;LDNVDPNSFVPRTNTEHRRMAQEWLAAETEAERDALYHRNGVRWSELLRLEYWDPVQNTVVDPMHGFYLRILQRHCRDIWGMS
;
A
#
# COMPACT_ATOMS: atom_id res chain seq x y z
N LEU A 1 18.07 -14.63 2.65
CA LEU A 1 16.88 -14.69 1.77
C LEU A 1 16.47 -16.14 1.80
N ASP A 2 15.60 -16.48 2.73
CA ASP A 2 15.54 -17.84 3.28
C ASP A 2 14.53 -18.72 2.52
N ASN A 3 13.83 -18.13 1.56
CA ASN A 3 12.92 -18.82 0.66
C ASN A 3 12.92 -18.11 -0.71
N VAL A 4 13.20 -18.89 -1.76
CA VAL A 4 13.28 -18.44 -3.16
C VAL A 4 12.39 -19.27 -4.08
N ASP A 5 11.63 -20.23 -3.55
CA ASP A 5 10.71 -21.05 -4.35
C ASP A 5 9.48 -20.21 -4.74
N PRO A 6 9.26 -19.90 -6.03
CA PRO A 6 8.11 -19.11 -6.48
C PRO A 6 6.75 -19.72 -6.08
N ASN A 7 6.68 -21.04 -5.94
CA ASN A 7 5.43 -21.74 -5.66
C ASN A 7 5.01 -21.66 -4.18
N SER A 8 5.92 -21.23 -3.32
CA SER A 8 5.64 -21.05 -1.89
C SER A 8 4.93 -19.72 -1.59
N PHE A 9 4.90 -18.79 -2.55
CA PHE A 9 4.27 -17.49 -2.38
C PHE A 9 2.80 -17.53 -2.79
N VAL A 10 1.90 -17.27 -1.83
CA VAL A 10 0.46 -17.14 -2.12
C VAL A 10 0.19 -15.76 -2.71
N PRO A 11 -0.46 -15.66 -3.90
CA PRO A 11 -0.84 -14.39 -4.47
C PRO A 11 -1.79 -13.61 -3.55
N ARG A 12 -1.52 -12.31 -3.38
CA ARG A 12 -2.47 -11.42 -2.69
C ARG A 12 -3.56 -10.98 -3.67
N THR A 13 -4.76 -10.77 -3.17
CA THR A 13 -5.87 -10.22 -3.96
C THR A 13 -6.26 -8.84 -3.45
N ASN A 14 -6.80 -8.00 -4.34
CA ASN A 14 -7.29 -6.66 -4.01
C ASN A 14 -8.35 -6.72 -2.89
N THR A 15 -9.27 -7.68 -2.98
CA THR A 15 -10.32 -7.89 -1.97
C THR A 15 -9.72 -8.14 -0.58
N GLU A 16 -8.74 -9.03 -0.47
CA GLU A 16 -8.08 -9.30 0.80
C GLU A 16 -7.32 -8.08 1.31
N HIS A 17 -6.62 -7.35 0.43
CA HIS A 17 -5.94 -6.12 0.81
C HIS A 17 -6.90 -5.07 1.37
N ARG A 18 -8.04 -4.84 0.70
CA ARG A 18 -9.06 -3.88 1.15
C ARG A 18 -9.66 -4.30 2.50
N ARG A 19 -9.95 -5.58 2.70
CA ARG A 19 -10.42 -6.11 3.99
C ARG A 19 -9.41 -5.84 5.11
N MET A 20 -8.14 -6.20 4.89
CA MET A 20 -7.07 -5.98 5.87
C MET A 20 -6.85 -4.49 6.18
N ALA A 21 -6.96 -3.63 5.18
CA ALA A 21 -6.86 -2.19 5.36
C ALA A 21 -8.05 -1.61 6.15
N GLN A 22 -9.27 -2.11 5.92
CA GLN A 22 -10.45 -1.73 6.70
C GLN A 22 -10.34 -2.21 8.15
N GLU A 23 -9.84 -3.41 8.40
CA GLU A 23 -9.54 -3.90 9.76
C GLU A 23 -8.53 -3.01 10.48
N TRP A 24 -7.49 -2.58 9.77
CA TRP A 24 -6.51 -1.63 10.31
C TRP A 24 -7.14 -0.27 10.64
N LEU A 25 -8.04 0.23 9.78
CA LEU A 25 -8.76 1.49 10.04
C LEU A 25 -9.72 1.38 11.23
N ALA A 26 -10.40 0.24 11.35
CA ALA A 26 -11.38 -0.03 12.40
C ALA A 26 -10.75 -0.29 13.77
N ALA A 27 -9.46 -0.63 13.83
CA ALA A 27 -8.74 -0.79 15.10
C ALA A 27 -8.72 0.53 15.89
N GLU A 28 -9.08 0.44 17.17
CA GLU A 28 -9.25 1.58 18.07
C GLU A 28 -7.92 2.04 18.68
N THR A 29 -6.99 1.09 18.89
CA THR A 29 -5.70 1.38 19.53
C THR A 29 -4.54 1.38 18.53
N GLU A 30 -3.52 2.18 18.82
CA GLU A 30 -2.28 2.21 18.05
C GLU A 30 -1.55 0.86 18.12
N ALA A 31 -1.57 0.20 19.28
CA ALA A 31 -0.97 -1.11 19.47
C ALA A 31 -1.63 -2.20 18.59
N GLU A 32 -2.96 -2.18 18.44
CA GLU A 32 -3.66 -3.09 17.53
C GLU A 32 -3.32 -2.77 16.07
N ARG A 33 -3.28 -1.49 15.69
CA ARG A 33 -2.87 -1.08 14.35
C ARG A 33 -1.47 -1.54 14.01
N ASP A 34 -0.53 -1.44 14.94
CA ASP A 34 0.83 -1.93 14.75
C ASP A 34 0.88 -3.45 14.67
N ALA A 35 0.13 -4.17 15.52
CA ALA A 35 0.04 -5.62 15.44
C ALA A 35 -0.55 -6.11 14.10
N LEU A 36 -1.60 -5.43 13.61
CA LEU A 36 -2.20 -5.68 12.30
C LEU A 36 -1.22 -5.39 11.16
N TYR A 37 -0.47 -4.29 11.28
CA TYR A 37 0.56 -3.92 10.31
C TYR A 37 1.72 -4.92 10.29
N HIS A 38 2.21 -5.37 11.45
CA HIS A 38 3.27 -6.37 11.53
C HIS A 38 2.84 -7.73 10.97
N ARG A 39 1.57 -8.10 11.14
CA ARG A 39 1.02 -9.36 10.63
C ARG A 39 0.75 -9.33 9.13
N ASN A 40 0.09 -8.28 8.66
CA ASN A 40 -0.46 -8.24 7.30
C ASN A 40 0.41 -7.39 6.34
N GLY A 41 1.17 -6.43 6.87
CA GLY A 41 1.94 -5.45 6.10
C GLY A 41 1.09 -4.38 5.42
N VAL A 42 -0.18 -4.22 5.81
CA VAL A 42 -1.16 -3.34 5.13
C VAL A 42 -1.56 -2.20 6.06
N ARG A 43 -1.74 -0.99 5.49
CA ARG A 43 -2.29 0.20 6.16
C ARG A 43 -3.45 0.77 5.34
N TRP A 44 -4.36 1.47 6.01
CA TRP A 44 -5.38 2.24 5.31
C TRP A 44 -4.78 3.45 4.61
N SER A 45 -5.30 3.76 3.42
CA SER A 45 -5.02 4.97 2.66
C SER A 45 -6.29 5.42 1.97
N GLU A 46 -6.51 6.73 1.84
CA GLU A 46 -7.67 7.30 1.13
C GLU A 46 -7.73 6.86 -0.34
N LEU A 47 -6.61 6.43 -0.93
CA LEU A 47 -6.58 5.85 -2.28
C LEU A 47 -7.43 4.58 -2.40
N LEU A 48 -7.66 3.85 -1.31
CA LEU A 48 -8.50 2.64 -1.31
C LEU A 48 -10.00 2.94 -1.48
N ARG A 49 -10.41 4.21 -1.40
CA ARG A 49 -11.79 4.64 -1.69
C ARG A 49 -12.11 4.71 -3.17
N LEU A 50 -11.07 4.75 -4.02
CA LEU A 50 -11.22 4.81 -5.46
C LEU A 50 -11.56 3.40 -5.98
N GLU A 51 -12.76 3.21 -6.52
CA GLU A 51 -13.23 1.88 -6.96
C GLU A 51 -12.31 1.24 -8.01
N TYR A 52 -11.77 2.07 -8.91
CA TYR A 52 -10.84 1.67 -9.97
C TYR A 52 -9.42 1.36 -9.48
N TRP A 53 -9.08 1.72 -8.23
CA TRP A 53 -7.73 1.56 -7.71
C TRP A 53 -7.52 0.16 -7.16
N ASP A 54 -6.69 -0.63 -7.84
CA ASP A 54 -6.19 -1.91 -7.36
C ASP A 54 -4.81 -1.76 -6.71
N PRO A 55 -4.69 -1.89 -5.38
CA PRO A 55 -3.41 -1.76 -4.70
C PRO A 55 -2.45 -2.91 -5.02
N VAL A 56 -2.92 -4.09 -5.41
CA VAL A 56 -2.06 -5.25 -5.73
C VAL A 56 -1.49 -5.14 -7.14
N GLN A 57 -2.30 -4.71 -8.10
CA GLN A 57 -1.87 -4.54 -9.49
C GLN A 57 -1.17 -3.19 -9.73
N ASN A 58 -1.57 -2.15 -8.99
CA ASN A 58 -0.99 -0.81 -9.08
C ASN A 58 -0.05 -0.51 -7.90
N THR A 59 0.51 -1.53 -7.23
CA THR A 59 1.64 -1.30 -6.31
C THR A 59 2.78 -0.73 -7.17
N VAL A 60 2.91 0.60 -7.20
CA VAL A 60 4.02 1.26 -7.88
C VAL A 60 5.28 0.85 -7.14
N VAL A 61 5.98 -0.15 -7.69
CA VAL A 61 7.35 -0.46 -7.32
C VAL A 61 8.21 0.69 -7.86
N ASP A 62 8.21 1.84 -7.17
CA ASP A 62 9.42 2.64 -6.99
C ASP A 62 9.22 3.95 -6.21
N PRO A 63 9.31 3.91 -4.87
CA PRO A 63 9.74 5.11 -4.17
C PRO A 63 11.21 5.47 -4.49
N MET A 64 12.08 4.52 -4.87
CA MET A 64 13.48 4.85 -5.15
C MET A 64 13.67 5.51 -6.52
N HIS A 65 13.25 4.90 -7.63
CA HIS A 65 13.38 5.50 -8.97
C HIS A 65 12.38 6.64 -9.21
N GLY A 66 11.17 6.59 -8.65
CA GLY A 66 10.17 7.67 -8.79
C GLY A 66 10.59 8.96 -8.09
N PHE A 67 11.30 8.84 -6.97
CA PHE A 67 11.90 9.98 -6.27
C PHE A 67 13.17 10.47 -6.98
N TYR A 68 14.03 9.55 -7.44
CA TYR A 68 15.24 9.89 -8.20
C TYR A 68 14.93 10.60 -9.54
N LEU A 69 13.87 10.18 -10.24
CA LEU A 69 13.40 10.80 -11.48
C LEU A 69 12.57 12.08 -11.25
N ARG A 70 12.40 12.52 -10.00
CA ARG A 70 11.63 13.72 -9.60
C ARG A 70 10.16 13.72 -10.05
N ILE A 71 9.62 12.56 -10.45
CA ILE A 71 8.24 12.43 -10.94
C ILE A 71 7.26 12.75 -9.82
N LEU A 72 7.55 12.28 -8.60
CA LEU A 72 6.73 12.55 -7.42
C LEU A 72 6.68 14.04 -7.09
N GLN A 73 7.82 14.76 -7.16
CA GLN A 73 7.87 16.20 -6.90
C GLN A 73 7.00 16.97 -7.90
N ARG A 74 7.09 16.63 -9.19
CA ARG A 74 6.28 17.26 -10.25
C ARG A 74 4.80 16.95 -10.08
N HIS A 75 4.43 15.71 -9.77
CA HIS A 75 3.03 15.34 -9.59
C HIS A 75 2.42 16.03 -8.38
N CYS A 76 3.12 16.04 -7.23
CA CYS A 76 2.60 16.66 -6.02
C CYS A 76 2.50 18.19 -6.11
N ARG A 77 3.53 18.87 -6.64
CA ARG A 77 3.59 20.34 -6.66
C ARG A 77 2.92 20.95 -7.88
N ASP A 78 3.19 20.42 -9.06
CA ASP A 78 2.80 21.06 -10.32
C ASP A 78 1.45 20.54 -10.83
N ILE A 79 1.14 19.25 -10.62
CA ILE A 79 -0.13 18.66 -11.10
C ILE A 79 -1.21 18.75 -10.01
N TRP A 80 -0.88 18.35 -8.79
CA TRP A 80 -1.83 18.31 -7.67
C TRP A 80 -1.85 19.60 -6.85
N GLY A 81 -0.92 20.54 -7.09
CA GLY A 81 -0.95 21.87 -6.48
C GLY A 81 -0.74 21.88 -4.96
N MET A 82 -0.14 20.83 -4.39
CA MET A 82 0.16 20.76 -2.97
C MET A 82 1.41 21.59 -2.68
N SER A 83 1.24 22.69 -1.93
CA SER A 83 2.30 23.58 -1.44
C SER A 83 2.83 23.11 -0.09
#